data_AF-A0AAU6L3Q1-F1
#
_entry.id   AF-A0AAU6L3Q1-F1
#
_cell.length_a   1.000
_cell.length_b   1.000
_cell.length_c   1.000
_cell.angle_alpha   90.00
_cell.angle_beta   90.00
_cell.angle_gamma   90.00
#
_symmetry.space_group_name_H-M   'P 1'
#
loop_
_entity.id
_entity.type
_entity.pdbx_description
1 polymer ?
#
loop_
_entity_poly.entity_id
_entity_poly.type
_entity_poly.pdbx_seq_one_letter_code
_entity_poly.pdbx_strand_id
1 'polypeptide(L)'
;MDNSGLTAPQKWADRATKELAKLHKDAKDADKELSFREMWREDAIRDRLIALIGEKCWYCETRFVRSPYHVDHYRPKSVVVGETERRGYWWLAYDPANYRLSCHHCNSGGARYGNQSAGPGKGARFPLLGQRASEGGSLDGELPVLLDPVVAEDAELMGFDRQGHARRRPERLYSKDELARDLCRVDETIRMLALNSDLLIESRSTLIGRVNGLVQLHLASGGHAGAALYARTELDDLTRTTAEWSAAAAAAEHLALLAHDRSGDDAPLEGGAGGDVAEHVGDGTQPPAATATDHRIDLRTLVAALPPKAFSAGGIALTGRGKRGPARATLLADGTIMCFQRPLATPTSAARMATGDDQVDGWTFWSLTVYGTTQTLSDLRDFLLAGNG
;
A
#
# COMPACT_ATOMS: atom_id res chain seq x y z
N MET A 1 -6.04 7.89 10.52
CA MET A 1 -6.77 9.16 10.73
C MET A 1 -8.22 8.81 10.97
N ASP A 2 -8.82 8.98 12.14
CA ASP A 2 -10.22 8.54 12.31
C ASP A 2 -11.22 9.53 11.67
N ASN A 3 -12.07 9.06 10.74
CA ASN A 3 -13.16 9.84 10.17
C ASN A 3 -14.55 9.25 10.45
N SER A 4 -14.62 8.21 11.30
CA SER A 4 -15.87 7.56 11.69
C SER A 4 -16.83 8.52 12.40
N GLY A 5 -16.29 9.61 12.98
CA GLY A 5 -17.04 10.73 13.56
C GLY A 5 -17.37 11.89 12.61
N LEU A 6 -17.19 11.77 11.27
CA LEU A 6 -17.51 12.87 10.35
C LEU A 6 -19.02 13.16 10.35
N THR A 7 -19.42 14.06 11.23
CA THR A 7 -20.84 14.41 11.41
C THR A 7 -21.27 15.33 10.28
N ALA A 8 -22.20 14.90 9.43
CA ALA A 8 -22.76 15.77 8.41
C ALA A 8 -23.65 16.87 9.04
N PRO A 9 -23.78 18.06 8.44
CA PRO A 9 -24.75 19.06 8.92
C PRO A 9 -26.18 18.48 8.93
N GLN A 10 -26.98 18.82 9.96
CA GLN A 10 -28.31 18.22 10.14
C GLN A 10 -29.19 18.30 8.89
N LYS A 11 -29.24 19.47 8.24
CA LYS A 11 -29.98 19.66 6.99
C LYS A 11 -29.53 18.73 5.86
N TRP A 12 -28.24 18.42 5.80
CA TRP A 12 -27.70 17.44 4.85
C TRP A 12 -28.10 16.02 5.27
N ALA A 13 -27.95 15.67 6.55
CA ALA A 13 -28.30 14.37 7.09
C ALA A 13 -29.79 14.02 6.90
N ASP A 14 -30.69 14.99 7.09
CA ASP A 14 -32.14 14.82 6.86
C ASP A 14 -32.45 14.51 5.39
N ARG A 15 -31.74 15.18 4.47
CA ARG A 15 -31.87 14.94 3.02
C ARG A 15 -31.27 13.59 2.63
N ALA A 16 -30.11 13.25 3.17
CA ALA A 16 -29.44 11.97 2.95
C ALA A 16 -30.33 10.80 3.39
N THR A 17 -30.97 10.92 4.55
CA THR A 17 -31.94 9.93 5.06
C THR A 17 -33.12 9.76 4.09
N LYS A 18 -33.66 10.85 3.55
CA LYS A 18 -34.75 10.80 2.57
C LYS A 18 -34.33 10.17 1.24
N GLU A 19 -33.14 10.47 0.74
CA GLU A 19 -32.64 9.85 -0.50
C GLU A 19 -32.29 8.36 -0.29
N LEU A 20 -31.71 8.00 0.85
CA LEU A 20 -31.45 6.61 1.21
C LEU A 20 -32.76 5.80 1.31
N ALA A 21 -33.81 6.37 1.92
CA ALA A 21 -35.14 5.74 1.96
C ALA A 21 -35.73 5.48 0.56
N LYS A 22 -35.46 6.36 -0.42
CA LYS A 22 -35.85 6.13 -1.82
C LYS A 22 -35.04 5.00 -2.43
N LEU A 23 -33.73 4.94 -2.17
CA LEU A 23 -32.88 3.83 -2.63
C LEU A 23 -33.38 2.50 -2.07
N HIS A 24 -33.74 2.41 -0.79
CA HIS A 24 -34.33 1.18 -0.22
C HIS A 24 -35.63 0.78 -0.93
N LYS A 25 -36.50 1.75 -1.26
CA LYS A 25 -37.74 1.47 -1.98
C LYS A 25 -37.46 0.93 -3.38
N ASP A 26 -36.54 1.55 -4.10
CA ASP A 26 -36.16 1.15 -5.45
C ASP A 26 -35.39 -0.16 -5.47
N ALA A 27 -34.61 -0.44 -4.42
CA ALA A 27 -33.83 -1.65 -4.29
C ALA A 27 -34.67 -2.93 -4.15
N LYS A 28 -35.96 -2.82 -3.80
CA LYS A 28 -36.90 -3.95 -3.73
C LYS A 28 -37.10 -4.65 -5.07
N ASP A 29 -36.98 -3.90 -6.17
CA ASP A 29 -36.93 -4.46 -7.51
C ASP A 29 -35.46 -4.74 -7.83
N ALA A 30 -35.08 -6.01 -7.95
CA ALA A 30 -33.69 -6.42 -8.18
C ALA A 30 -33.14 -5.94 -9.54
N ASP A 31 -34.01 -5.72 -10.53
CA ASP A 31 -33.61 -5.29 -11.88
C ASP A 31 -33.60 -3.76 -12.03
N LYS A 32 -34.17 -3.02 -11.07
CA LYS A 32 -34.20 -1.57 -11.11
C LYS A 32 -32.81 -0.97 -10.86
N GLU A 33 -32.37 -0.12 -11.79
CA GLU A 33 -31.16 0.69 -11.62
C GLU A 33 -31.37 1.79 -10.57
N LEU A 34 -30.38 1.95 -9.69
CA LEU A 34 -30.42 2.95 -8.62
C LEU A 34 -29.84 4.28 -9.09
N SER A 35 -30.58 5.36 -8.88
CA SER A 35 -30.13 6.72 -9.19
C SER A 35 -29.69 7.44 -7.91
N PHE A 36 -28.51 8.08 -7.96
CA PHE A 36 -27.90 8.73 -6.82
C PHE A 36 -27.83 10.24 -7.04
N ARG A 37 -28.40 11.02 -6.13
CA ARG A 37 -28.11 12.47 -6.04
C ARG A 37 -26.68 12.68 -5.55
N GLU A 38 -25.92 13.56 -6.20
CA GLU A 38 -24.51 13.83 -5.90
C GLU A 38 -24.28 14.70 -4.66
N MET A 39 -24.97 14.40 -3.56
CA MET A 39 -24.93 15.17 -2.32
C MET A 39 -23.54 15.21 -1.66
N TRP A 40 -22.68 14.22 -1.96
CA TRP A 40 -21.28 14.17 -1.51
C TRP A 40 -20.41 15.26 -2.14
N ARG A 41 -20.85 15.91 -3.23
CA ARG A 41 -20.14 17.02 -3.87
C ARG A 41 -20.49 18.39 -3.27
N GLU A 42 -21.44 18.44 -2.34
CA GLU A 42 -21.85 19.69 -1.70
C GLU A 42 -20.75 20.21 -0.76
N ASP A 43 -20.54 21.53 -0.77
CA ASP A 43 -19.57 22.25 0.06
C ASP A 43 -19.66 21.87 1.55
N ALA A 44 -20.89 21.66 2.03
CA ALA A 44 -21.19 21.23 3.39
C ALA A 44 -20.48 19.93 3.83
N ILE A 45 -20.23 19.01 2.90
CA ILE A 45 -19.48 17.77 3.14
C ILE A 45 -18.01 17.97 2.80
N ARG A 46 -17.74 18.58 1.65
CA ARG A 46 -16.37 18.86 1.20
C ARG A 46 -15.55 19.57 2.27
N ASP A 47 -16.06 20.66 2.81
CA ASP A 47 -15.30 21.52 3.71
C ASP A 47 -14.93 20.77 5.00
N ARG A 48 -15.77 19.80 5.42
CA ARG A 48 -15.47 18.90 6.54
C ARG A 48 -14.39 17.88 6.19
N LEU A 49 -14.43 17.30 4.98
CA LEU A 49 -13.37 16.39 4.51
C LEU A 49 -12.02 17.12 4.38
N ILE A 50 -12.02 18.36 3.90
CA ILE A 50 -10.83 19.22 3.84
C ILE A 50 -10.34 19.56 5.24
N ALA A 51 -11.24 19.88 6.18
CA ALA A 51 -10.84 20.20 7.55
C ALA A 51 -10.12 19.04 8.27
N LEU A 52 -10.39 17.78 7.89
CA LEU A 52 -9.73 16.62 8.49
C LEU A 52 -8.26 16.47 8.08
N ILE A 53 -7.95 16.66 6.79
CA ILE A 53 -6.62 16.29 6.26
C ILE A 53 -5.98 17.34 5.35
N GLY A 54 -6.58 18.53 5.25
CA GLY A 54 -6.18 19.58 4.33
C GLY A 54 -6.66 19.35 2.89
N GLU A 55 -6.25 20.28 2.01
CA GLU A 55 -6.59 20.28 0.58
C GLU A 55 -5.68 19.35 -0.22
N LYS A 56 -5.67 18.06 0.15
CA LYS A 56 -4.87 17.02 -0.51
C LYS A 56 -5.63 15.72 -0.72
N CYS A 57 -5.12 14.90 -1.63
CA CYS A 57 -5.61 13.54 -1.85
C CYS A 57 -5.33 12.65 -0.62
N TRP A 58 -6.32 11.91 -0.13
CA TRP A 58 -6.17 11.01 1.02
C TRP A 58 -5.25 9.83 0.70
N TYR A 59 -5.11 9.51 -0.58
CA TYR A 59 -4.34 8.36 -1.07
C TYR A 59 -2.89 8.72 -1.40
N CYS A 60 -2.67 9.70 -2.28
CA CYS A 60 -1.33 10.08 -2.73
C CYS A 60 -0.78 11.34 -2.07
N GLU A 61 -1.56 11.99 -1.21
CA GLU A 61 -1.20 13.21 -0.48
C GLU A 61 -0.82 14.43 -1.31
N THR A 62 -0.95 14.37 -2.64
CA THR A 62 -0.78 15.53 -3.53
C THR A 62 -1.88 16.56 -3.29
N ARG A 63 -1.48 17.84 -3.20
CA ARG A 63 -2.39 18.98 -3.01
C ARG A 63 -3.21 19.29 -4.26
N PHE A 64 -4.41 19.80 -4.02
CA PHE A 64 -5.30 20.29 -5.07
C PHE A 64 -4.99 21.75 -5.39
N VAL A 65 -3.93 22.02 -6.17
CA VAL A 65 -3.55 23.41 -6.49
C VAL A 65 -4.46 24.02 -7.56
N ARG A 66 -4.70 23.29 -8.65
CA ARG A 66 -5.59 23.71 -9.76
C ARG A 66 -6.52 22.59 -10.25
N SER A 67 -6.38 21.40 -9.69
CA SER A 67 -7.20 20.25 -10.07
C SER A 67 -8.45 20.20 -9.19
N PRO A 68 -9.62 19.86 -9.75
CA PRO A 68 -10.77 19.59 -8.92
C PRO A 68 -10.48 18.39 -8.01
N TYR A 69 -10.87 18.50 -6.75
CA TYR A 69 -10.95 17.33 -5.87
C TYR A 69 -12.17 16.49 -6.26
N HIS A 70 -12.11 15.20 -5.95
CA HIS A 70 -13.23 14.29 -6.03
C HIS A 70 -13.53 13.74 -4.65
N VAL A 71 -14.81 13.50 -4.35
CA VAL A 71 -15.20 12.69 -3.20
C VAL A 71 -15.44 11.27 -3.70
N ASP A 72 -14.51 10.39 -3.34
CA ASP A 72 -14.54 8.96 -3.63
C ASP A 72 -15.35 8.23 -2.56
N HIS A 73 -16.11 7.21 -3.01
CA HIS A 73 -16.75 6.25 -2.13
C HIS A 73 -15.79 5.10 -1.93
N TYR A 74 -15.13 5.00 -0.76
CA TYR A 74 -14.13 3.96 -0.48
C TYR A 74 -14.70 2.58 -0.85
N ARG A 75 -15.88 2.25 -0.34
CA ARG A 75 -16.78 1.20 -0.83
C ARG A 75 -17.65 1.71 -1.99
N PRO A 76 -17.51 1.20 -3.22
CA PRO A 76 -18.21 1.72 -4.39
C PRO A 76 -19.74 1.61 -4.29
N LYS A 77 -20.46 2.72 -4.40
CA LYS A 77 -21.92 2.76 -4.24
C LYS A 77 -22.73 2.04 -5.31
N SER A 78 -22.29 2.08 -6.58
CA SER A 78 -23.12 1.68 -7.71
C SER A 78 -22.83 0.25 -8.16
N VAL A 79 -21.56 -0.12 -8.28
CA VAL A 79 -21.10 -1.42 -8.77
C VAL A 79 -19.74 -1.74 -8.15
N VAL A 80 -19.44 -3.02 -7.94
CA VAL A 80 -18.10 -3.51 -7.63
C VAL A 80 -17.58 -4.31 -8.83
N VAL A 81 -16.41 -3.95 -9.34
CA VAL A 81 -15.81 -4.61 -10.51
C VAL A 81 -15.43 -6.05 -10.15
N GLY A 82 -15.80 -7.00 -11.01
CA GLY A 82 -15.43 -8.40 -10.88
C GLY A 82 -16.40 -9.24 -10.03
N GLU A 83 -17.46 -8.65 -9.50
CA GLU A 83 -18.50 -9.37 -8.77
C GLU A 83 -19.74 -9.63 -9.65
N THR A 84 -20.44 -10.73 -9.36
CA THR A 84 -21.69 -11.10 -10.03
C THR A 84 -22.89 -10.29 -9.54
N GLU A 85 -22.80 -9.73 -8.33
CA GLU A 85 -23.83 -8.84 -7.80
C GLU A 85 -23.91 -7.56 -8.64
N ARG A 86 -25.13 -7.23 -9.08
CA ARG A 86 -25.36 -6.06 -9.94
C ARG A 86 -25.17 -4.72 -9.23
N ARG A 87 -25.16 -4.71 -7.89
CA ARG A 87 -25.14 -3.49 -7.09
C ARG A 87 -23.92 -3.43 -6.21
N GLY A 88 -23.36 -2.23 -6.09
CA GLY A 88 -22.37 -1.87 -5.09
C GLY A 88 -22.98 -1.65 -3.72
N TYR A 89 -22.24 -0.94 -2.87
CA TYR A 89 -22.62 -0.56 -1.50
C TYR A 89 -23.57 0.64 -1.50
N TRP A 90 -24.70 0.50 -2.18
CA TRP A 90 -25.65 1.60 -2.38
C TRP A 90 -26.22 2.12 -1.06
N TRP A 91 -26.33 1.25 -0.04
CA TRP A 91 -26.74 1.61 1.32
C TRP A 91 -25.72 2.51 2.04
N LEU A 92 -24.47 2.56 1.57
CA LEU A 92 -23.41 3.46 2.05
C LEU A 92 -23.21 4.68 1.13
N ALA A 93 -24.09 4.90 0.15
CA ALA A 93 -23.94 6.00 -0.80
C ALA A 93 -23.97 7.39 -0.12
N TYR A 94 -24.69 7.50 0.98
CA TYR A 94 -24.89 8.71 1.78
C TYR A 94 -24.26 8.66 3.17
N ASP A 95 -23.33 7.73 3.39
CA ASP A 95 -22.56 7.64 4.62
C ASP A 95 -21.23 8.40 4.48
N PRO A 96 -21.03 9.51 5.22
CA PRO A 96 -19.79 10.25 5.16
C PRO A 96 -18.55 9.49 5.64
N ALA A 97 -18.70 8.46 6.48
CA ALA A 97 -17.59 7.59 6.88
C ALA A 97 -17.05 6.77 5.69
N ASN A 98 -17.82 6.64 4.61
CA ASN A 98 -17.41 5.99 3.35
C ASN A 98 -16.74 6.97 2.36
N TYR A 99 -16.57 8.26 2.69
CA TYR A 99 -16.07 9.27 1.76
C TYR A 99 -14.57 9.56 1.93
N ARG A 100 -13.83 9.65 0.82
CA ARG A 100 -12.40 10.02 0.78
C ARG A 100 -12.18 11.15 -0.21
N LEU A 101 -11.42 12.19 0.16
CA LEU A 101 -11.04 13.22 -0.80
C LEU A 101 -9.92 12.65 -1.69
N SER A 102 -10.12 12.63 -2.99
CA SER A 102 -9.24 11.94 -3.93
C SER A 102 -8.93 12.80 -5.14
N CYS A 103 -7.74 12.65 -5.69
CA CYS A 103 -7.41 13.22 -6.99
C CYS A 103 -8.00 12.35 -8.12
N HIS A 104 -8.11 12.93 -9.31
CA HIS A 104 -8.60 12.22 -10.48
C HIS A 104 -7.78 10.94 -10.76
N HIS A 105 -6.45 10.99 -10.64
CA HIS A 105 -5.58 9.86 -10.94
C HIS A 105 -5.82 8.65 -10.03
N CYS A 106 -5.86 8.85 -8.72
CA CYS A 106 -6.14 7.78 -7.76
C CYS A 106 -7.57 7.23 -7.92
N ASN A 107 -8.55 8.12 -8.13
CA ASN A 107 -9.94 7.72 -8.22
C ASN A 107 -10.28 7.04 -9.55
N SER A 108 -9.96 7.64 -10.70
CA SER A 108 -10.44 7.16 -12.01
C SER A 108 -9.45 7.23 -13.17
N GLY A 109 -8.34 7.96 -13.04
CA GLY A 109 -7.43 8.25 -14.14
C GLY A 109 -6.51 7.10 -14.58
N GLY A 110 -6.25 6.12 -13.71
CA GLY A 110 -5.40 4.98 -14.06
C GLY A 110 -4.05 4.96 -13.39
N ALA A 111 -3.53 3.75 -13.18
CA ALA A 111 -2.14 3.56 -12.84
C ALA A 111 -1.27 3.62 -14.10
N ARG A 112 -0.24 4.46 -14.05
CA ARG A 112 0.81 4.55 -15.07
C ARG A 112 2.17 4.47 -14.40
N TYR A 113 3.05 3.66 -14.97
CA TYR A 113 4.43 3.47 -14.56
C TYR A 113 5.31 3.64 -15.80
N GLY A 114 6.06 4.75 -15.85
CA GLY A 114 6.56 5.29 -17.11
C GLY A 114 5.45 5.42 -18.15
N ASN A 115 5.70 4.91 -19.36
CA ASN A 115 4.74 4.89 -20.47
C ASN A 115 3.75 3.72 -20.44
N GLN A 116 3.77 2.87 -19.40
CA GLN A 116 2.96 1.67 -19.33
C GLN A 116 1.77 1.87 -18.38
N SER A 117 0.57 1.53 -18.84
CA SER A 117 -0.61 1.50 -17.97
C SER A 117 -0.61 0.22 -17.14
N ALA A 118 -0.71 0.34 -15.82
CA ALA A 118 -0.94 -0.78 -14.90
C ALA A 118 -2.43 -1.00 -14.59
N GLY A 119 -3.32 -0.43 -15.42
CA GLY A 119 -4.77 -0.56 -15.30
C GLY A 119 -5.48 0.74 -14.90
N PRO A 120 -6.82 0.69 -14.72
CA PRO A 120 -7.61 1.84 -14.30
C PRO A 120 -7.24 2.32 -12.88
N GLY A 121 -7.77 3.47 -12.45
CA GLY A 121 -7.66 3.95 -11.07
C GLY A 121 -8.60 3.14 -10.17
N LYS A 122 -8.68 3.44 -8.87
CA LYS A 122 -9.56 2.71 -7.93
C LYS A 122 -10.94 2.45 -8.53
N GLY A 123 -11.65 3.51 -8.91
CA GLY A 123 -12.98 3.47 -9.51
C GLY A 123 -13.92 2.61 -8.67
N ALA A 124 -14.54 1.63 -9.34
CA ALA A 124 -15.40 0.63 -8.73
C ALA A 124 -14.66 -0.64 -8.27
N ARG A 125 -13.32 -0.66 -8.28
CA ARG A 125 -12.55 -1.81 -7.79
C ARG A 125 -12.47 -1.75 -6.27
N PHE A 126 -12.94 -2.82 -5.65
CA PHE A 126 -12.90 -2.99 -4.21
C PHE A 126 -12.65 -4.47 -3.87
N PRO A 127 -11.48 -5.02 -4.25
CA PRO A 127 -11.18 -6.42 -4.01
C PRO A 127 -11.12 -6.70 -2.50
N LEU A 128 -11.68 -7.85 -2.10
CA LEU A 128 -11.76 -8.29 -0.72
C LEU A 128 -10.98 -9.59 -0.53
N LEU A 129 -10.33 -9.74 0.63
CA LEU A 129 -9.79 -11.04 1.05
C LEU A 129 -10.87 -11.89 1.72
N GLY A 130 -11.79 -11.24 2.45
CA GLY A 130 -12.95 -11.84 3.09
C GLY A 130 -14.21 -11.81 2.22
N GLN A 131 -15.37 -11.85 2.86
CA GLN A 131 -16.67 -11.83 2.19
C GLN A 131 -17.27 -10.42 2.24
N ARG A 132 -17.83 -9.99 1.11
CA ARG A 132 -18.57 -8.74 1.01
C ARG A 132 -19.78 -8.73 1.95
N ALA A 133 -19.97 -7.64 2.68
CA ALA A 133 -21.15 -7.46 3.51
C ALA A 133 -22.38 -7.16 2.65
N SER A 134 -23.51 -7.73 3.07
CA SER A 134 -24.82 -7.31 2.60
C SER A 134 -25.28 -6.05 3.34
N GLU A 135 -26.34 -5.42 2.83
CA GLU A 135 -27.05 -4.37 3.54
C GLU A 135 -27.44 -4.82 4.96
N GLY A 136 -27.07 -4.01 5.96
CA GLY A 136 -27.30 -4.31 7.38
C GLY A 136 -26.36 -5.34 8.00
N GLY A 137 -25.45 -5.94 7.21
CA GLY A 137 -24.39 -6.82 7.69
C GLY A 137 -23.21 -6.07 8.29
N SER A 138 -22.36 -6.78 9.03
CA SER A 138 -21.09 -6.23 9.54
C SER A 138 -20.07 -6.09 8.41
N LEU A 139 -19.32 -4.99 8.42
CA LEU A 139 -18.23 -4.69 7.49
C LEU A 139 -16.88 -5.29 7.95
N ASP A 140 -16.79 -5.80 9.18
CA ASP A 140 -15.52 -6.18 9.82
C ASP A 140 -14.86 -7.41 9.14
N GLY A 141 -15.68 -8.25 8.52
CA GLY A 141 -15.23 -9.48 7.84
C GLY A 141 -14.79 -9.29 6.38
N GLU A 142 -14.89 -8.08 5.83
CA GLU A 142 -14.60 -7.86 4.40
C GLU A 142 -13.12 -7.94 4.07
N LEU A 143 -12.26 -7.49 5.00
CA LEU A 143 -10.80 -7.38 4.81
C LEU A 143 -10.42 -6.79 3.43
N PRO A 144 -10.71 -5.50 3.18
CA PRO A 144 -10.44 -4.87 1.89
C PRO A 144 -8.97 -4.94 1.50
N VAL A 145 -8.69 -5.31 0.26
CA VAL A 145 -7.31 -5.32 -0.27
C VAL A 145 -6.76 -3.89 -0.38
N LEU A 146 -7.61 -2.95 -0.78
CA LEU A 146 -7.26 -1.53 -0.83
C LEU A 146 -7.11 -1.00 0.60
N LEU A 147 -5.95 -0.47 0.96
CA LEU A 147 -5.74 0.13 2.28
C LEU A 147 -6.58 1.39 2.44
N ASP A 148 -7.22 1.52 3.60
CA ASP A 148 -7.97 2.71 3.95
C ASP A 148 -7.10 3.68 4.77
N PRO A 149 -6.79 4.90 4.27
CA PRO A 149 -5.98 5.87 5.01
C PRO A 149 -6.60 6.32 6.35
N VAL A 150 -7.88 6.01 6.60
CA VAL A 150 -8.52 6.33 7.89
C VAL A 150 -8.25 5.29 8.95
N VAL A 151 -8.08 4.03 8.55
CA VAL A 151 -7.80 2.92 9.45
C VAL A 151 -6.32 2.99 9.82
N ALA A 152 -6.02 3.13 11.11
CA ALA A 152 -4.65 3.34 11.59
C ALA A 152 -3.76 2.14 11.24
N GLU A 153 -4.30 0.94 11.42
CA GLU A 153 -3.62 -0.33 11.15
C GLU A 153 -3.25 -0.45 9.66
N ASP A 154 -4.12 0.02 8.76
CA ASP A 154 -3.86 0.03 7.32
C ASP A 154 -2.79 1.07 6.96
N ALA A 155 -2.89 2.29 7.50
CA ALA A 155 -1.91 3.34 7.28
C ALA A 155 -0.51 2.93 7.77
N GLU A 156 -0.43 2.16 8.85
CA GLU A 156 0.82 1.65 9.42
C GLU A 156 1.51 0.58 8.56
N LEU A 157 0.80 -0.12 7.67
CA LEU A 157 1.40 -1.11 6.76
C LEU A 157 2.31 -0.47 5.72
N MET A 158 2.04 0.79 5.35
CA MET A 158 2.77 1.51 4.30
C MET A 158 3.85 2.42 4.87
N GLY A 159 4.96 2.52 4.16
CA GLY A 159 6.05 3.45 4.44
C GLY A 159 6.70 3.92 3.15
N PHE A 160 7.73 4.75 3.27
CA PHE A 160 8.48 5.31 2.14
C PHE A 160 9.97 5.04 2.34
N ASP A 161 10.67 4.70 1.27
CA ASP A 161 12.13 4.61 1.30
C ASP A 161 12.82 5.96 1.01
N ARG A 162 14.15 5.96 1.05
CA ARG A 162 14.99 7.15 0.85
C ARG A 162 14.87 7.75 -0.55
N GLN A 163 14.37 6.98 -1.53
CA GLN A 163 14.17 7.41 -2.91
C GLN A 163 12.74 7.91 -3.14
N GLY A 164 11.87 7.85 -2.13
CA GLY A 164 10.49 8.29 -2.22
C GLY A 164 9.54 7.23 -2.74
N HIS A 165 9.92 5.95 -2.83
CA HIS A 165 8.96 4.89 -3.16
C HIS A 165 8.12 4.53 -1.95
N ALA A 166 6.79 4.54 -2.12
CA ALA A 166 5.86 3.86 -1.22
C ALA A 166 6.10 2.36 -1.29
N ARG A 167 6.07 1.70 -0.14
CA ARG A 167 6.32 0.25 0.01
C ARG A 167 5.71 -0.25 1.31
N ARG A 168 5.59 -1.57 1.45
CA ARG A 168 5.30 -2.17 2.75
C ARG A 168 6.44 -1.88 3.72
N ARG A 169 6.11 -1.54 4.96
CA ARG A 169 7.08 -1.45 6.05
C ARG A 169 7.59 -2.86 6.37
N PRO A 170 8.91 -3.12 6.29
CA PRO A 170 9.44 -4.47 6.45
C PRO A 170 9.22 -5.04 7.87
N GLU A 171 9.03 -4.18 8.87
CA GLU A 171 8.73 -4.57 10.25
C GLU A 171 7.28 -5.05 10.43
N ARG A 172 6.40 -4.82 9.44
CA ARG A 172 4.99 -5.21 9.47
C ARG A 172 4.81 -6.55 8.77
N LEU A 173 4.46 -7.56 9.56
CA LEU A 173 4.17 -8.90 9.07
C LEU A 173 2.93 -8.93 8.17
N TYR A 174 2.86 -9.95 7.31
CA TYR A 174 1.68 -10.25 6.52
C TYR A 174 0.59 -10.83 7.41
N SER A 175 -0.67 -10.47 7.13
CA SER A 175 -1.78 -11.16 7.78
C SER A 175 -1.89 -12.61 7.30
N LYS A 176 -2.59 -13.45 8.07
CA LYS A 176 -2.90 -14.83 7.65
C LYS A 176 -3.67 -14.85 6.33
N ASP A 177 -4.54 -13.88 6.09
CA ASP A 177 -5.34 -13.78 4.87
C ASP A 177 -4.51 -13.34 3.65
N GLU A 178 -3.57 -12.40 3.83
CA GLU A 178 -2.59 -12.02 2.81
C GLU A 178 -1.75 -13.23 2.40
N LEU A 179 -1.25 -13.96 3.39
CA LEU A 179 -0.50 -15.19 3.15
C LEU A 179 -1.38 -16.21 2.45
N ALA A 180 -2.58 -16.53 2.95
CA ALA A 180 -3.47 -17.53 2.35
C ALA A 180 -3.81 -17.22 0.89
N ARG A 181 -4.00 -15.95 0.55
CA ARG A 181 -4.33 -15.46 -0.81
C ARG A 181 -3.10 -15.17 -1.68
N ASP A 182 -1.89 -15.38 -1.18
CA ASP A 182 -0.64 -15.02 -1.87
C ASP A 182 -0.60 -13.56 -2.35
N LEU A 183 -1.03 -12.63 -1.51
CA LEU A 183 -1.25 -11.24 -1.92
C LEU A 183 -0.68 -10.27 -0.90
N CYS A 184 -0.08 -9.19 -1.38
CA CYS A 184 0.33 -8.07 -0.53
C CYS A 184 -0.65 -6.89 -0.72
N ARG A 185 -1.41 -6.54 0.33
CA ARG A 185 -2.39 -5.43 0.30
C ARG A 185 -1.73 -4.10 -0.06
N VAL A 186 -0.52 -3.87 0.46
CA VAL A 186 0.26 -2.66 0.18
C VAL A 186 0.63 -2.58 -1.31
N ASP A 187 1.13 -3.68 -1.89
CA ASP A 187 1.53 -3.71 -3.30
C ASP A 187 0.32 -3.52 -4.22
N GLU A 188 -0.82 -4.15 -3.91
CA GLU A 188 -2.06 -3.95 -4.65
C GLU A 188 -2.61 -2.53 -4.51
N THR A 189 -2.52 -1.93 -3.32
CA THR A 189 -2.90 -0.53 -3.08
C THR A 189 -2.03 0.42 -3.90
N ILE A 190 -0.70 0.25 -3.86
CA ILE A 190 0.23 1.02 -4.69
C ILE A 190 -0.11 0.84 -6.17
N ARG A 191 -0.37 -0.40 -6.60
CA ARG A 191 -0.75 -0.74 -7.97
C ARG A 191 -2.01 0.00 -8.40
N MET A 192 -3.10 -0.14 -7.63
CA MET A 192 -4.42 0.39 -7.95
C MET A 192 -4.50 1.91 -7.96
N LEU A 193 -3.76 2.56 -7.05
CA LEU A 193 -3.77 4.01 -6.86
C LEU A 193 -2.59 4.73 -7.53
N ALA A 194 -1.69 3.99 -8.18
CA ALA A 194 -0.51 4.52 -8.84
C ALA A 194 0.46 5.24 -7.90
N LEU A 195 0.56 4.83 -6.63
CA LEU A 195 1.27 5.60 -5.59
C LEU A 195 2.78 5.73 -5.79
N ASN A 196 3.33 5.11 -6.83
CA ASN A 196 4.73 5.22 -7.21
C ASN A 196 4.89 5.71 -8.67
N SER A 197 3.94 6.45 -9.22
CA SER A 197 4.18 7.13 -10.50
C SER A 197 5.45 7.99 -10.43
N ASP A 198 6.15 8.14 -11.55
CA ASP A 198 7.49 8.74 -11.60
C ASP A 198 7.52 10.14 -10.97
N LEU A 199 6.54 10.98 -11.31
CA LEU A 199 6.39 12.32 -10.72
C LEU A 199 6.15 12.30 -9.20
N LEU A 200 5.43 11.30 -8.67
CA LEU A 200 5.24 11.17 -7.22
C LEU A 200 6.54 10.74 -6.53
N ILE A 201 7.30 9.82 -7.14
CA ILE A 201 8.60 9.40 -6.60
C ILE A 201 9.56 10.59 -6.58
N GLU A 202 9.72 11.30 -7.70
CA GLU A 202 10.61 12.45 -7.82
C GLU A 202 10.28 13.55 -6.81
N SER A 203 8.99 13.87 -6.67
CA SER A 203 8.55 14.92 -5.74
C SER A 203 8.76 14.52 -4.28
N ARG A 204 8.46 13.26 -3.92
CA ARG A 204 8.75 12.73 -2.58
C ARG A 204 10.25 12.68 -2.32
N SER A 205 11.07 12.25 -3.28
CA SER A 205 12.54 12.24 -3.15
C SER A 205 13.09 13.63 -2.83
N THR A 206 12.59 14.66 -3.52
CA THR A 206 12.96 16.06 -3.26
C THR A 206 12.57 16.48 -1.84
N LEU A 207 11.35 16.17 -1.41
CA LEU A 207 10.89 16.43 -0.04
C LEU A 207 11.75 15.70 1.00
N ILE A 208 12.07 14.43 0.77
CA ILE A 208 12.89 13.60 1.66
C ILE A 208 14.30 14.21 1.79
N GLY A 209 14.89 14.68 0.69
CA GLY A 209 16.16 15.41 0.73
C GLY A 209 16.10 16.67 1.61
N ARG A 210 15.02 17.45 1.50
CA ARG A 210 14.80 18.62 2.38
C ARG A 210 14.66 18.21 3.85
N VAL A 211 13.85 17.20 4.14
CA VAL A 211 13.66 16.68 5.50
C VAL A 211 15.00 16.21 6.10
N ASN A 212 15.79 15.45 5.35
CA ASN A 212 17.12 15.01 5.79
C ASN A 212 18.03 16.20 6.13
N GLY A 213 18.05 17.23 5.27
CA GLY A 213 18.81 18.45 5.53
C GLY A 213 18.38 19.18 6.80
N LEU A 214 17.06 19.26 7.06
CA LEU A 214 16.52 19.85 8.28
C LEU A 214 16.85 19.03 9.52
N VAL A 215 16.79 17.70 9.46
CA VAL A 215 17.20 16.83 10.58
C VAL A 215 18.68 17.05 10.89
N GLN A 216 19.56 17.07 9.87
CA GLN A 216 20.98 17.33 10.07
C GLN A 216 21.23 18.72 10.66
N LEU A 217 20.52 19.75 10.17
CA LEU A 217 20.60 21.09 10.73
C LEU A 217 20.17 21.12 12.20
N HIS A 218 19.08 20.43 12.55
CA HIS A 218 18.58 20.35 13.92
C HIS A 218 19.61 19.69 14.85
N LEU A 219 20.17 18.56 14.45
CA LEU A 219 21.14 17.78 15.24
C LEU A 219 22.50 18.47 15.38
N ALA A 220 23.02 19.04 14.28
CA ALA A 220 24.32 19.71 14.26
C ALA A 220 24.33 21.07 14.96
N SER A 221 23.16 21.65 15.25
CA SER A 221 23.06 23.02 15.76
C SER A 221 23.65 23.22 17.15
N GLY A 222 24.00 22.18 17.93
CA GLY A 222 24.94 22.24 19.06
C GLY A 222 24.74 23.36 20.10
N GLY A 223 23.53 23.93 20.24
CA GLY A 223 23.24 25.08 21.09
C GLY A 223 22.92 26.41 20.39
N HIS A 224 23.03 26.52 19.06
CA HIS A 224 22.50 27.65 18.27
C HIS A 224 20.96 27.56 18.18
N ALA A 225 20.30 28.03 19.23
CA ALA A 225 18.85 27.91 19.41
C ALA A 225 18.02 28.33 18.18
N GLY A 226 18.43 29.36 17.44
CA GLY A 226 17.69 29.84 16.28
C GLY A 226 17.64 28.85 15.10
N ALA A 227 18.77 28.24 14.74
CA ALA A 227 18.84 27.29 13.63
C ALA A 227 18.14 25.97 13.98
N ALA A 228 18.32 25.49 15.21
CA ALA A 228 17.63 24.29 15.72
C ALA A 228 16.11 24.48 15.76
N LEU A 229 15.64 25.66 16.21
CA LEU A 229 14.22 26.00 16.28
C LEU A 229 13.60 26.13 14.88
N TYR A 230 14.31 26.78 13.94
CA TYR A 230 13.87 26.86 12.55
C TYR A 230 13.71 25.46 11.93
N ALA A 231 14.74 24.62 12.07
CA ALA A 231 14.71 23.26 11.54
C ALA A 231 13.56 22.43 12.11
N ARG A 232 13.33 22.52 13.43
CA ARG A 232 12.21 21.84 14.10
C ARG A 232 10.86 22.32 13.60
N THR A 233 10.67 23.64 13.49
CA THR A 233 9.41 24.24 13.01
C THR A 233 9.09 23.78 11.60
N GLU A 234 10.08 23.79 10.70
CA GLU A 234 9.91 23.32 9.32
C GLU A 234 9.60 21.82 9.24
N LEU A 235 10.25 20.99 10.06
CA LEU A 235 9.95 19.56 10.13
C LEU A 235 8.53 19.31 10.64
N ASP A 236 8.08 20.06 11.66
CA ASP A 236 6.71 19.96 12.18
C ASP A 236 5.67 20.38 11.11
N ASP A 237 5.99 21.40 10.31
CA ASP A 237 5.14 21.82 9.19
C ASP A 237 5.07 20.76 8.08
N LEU A 238 6.18 20.09 7.76
CA LEU A 238 6.24 19.06 6.73
C LEU A 238 5.61 17.73 7.16
N THR A 239 5.66 17.39 8.45
CA THR A 239 5.10 16.14 9.00
C THR A 239 3.66 16.27 9.50
N ARG A 240 3.14 17.50 9.59
CA ARG A 240 1.73 17.74 9.94
C ARG A 240 0.81 16.95 9.01
N THR A 241 -0.20 16.29 9.57
CA THR A 241 -1.16 15.45 8.82
C THR A 241 -1.84 16.16 7.65
N THR A 242 -1.92 17.49 7.65
CA THR A 242 -2.51 18.29 6.57
C THR A 242 -1.51 18.73 5.48
N ALA A 243 -0.22 18.46 5.67
CA ALA A 243 0.83 18.82 4.73
C ALA A 243 0.86 17.85 3.52
N GLU A 244 1.35 18.36 2.39
CA GLU A 244 1.56 17.53 1.20
C GLU A 244 2.63 16.47 1.48
N TRP A 245 2.32 15.20 1.19
CA TRP A 245 3.19 14.04 1.44
C TRP A 245 3.73 13.93 2.88
N SER A 246 2.92 14.34 3.85
CA SER A 246 3.24 14.28 5.28
C SER A 246 3.70 12.90 5.76
N ALA A 247 3.13 11.80 5.26
CA ALA A 247 3.59 10.46 5.63
C ALA A 247 5.01 10.16 5.10
N ALA A 248 5.37 10.68 3.92
CA ALA A 248 6.72 10.54 3.37
C ALA A 248 7.73 11.39 4.16
N ALA A 249 7.33 12.61 4.55
CA ALA A 249 8.14 13.46 5.42
C ALA A 249 8.40 12.81 6.78
N ALA A 250 7.35 12.28 7.43
CA ALA A 250 7.47 11.61 8.72
C ALA A 250 8.34 10.34 8.64
N ALA A 251 8.21 9.56 7.56
CA ALA A 251 9.07 8.41 7.32
C ALA A 251 10.54 8.81 7.15
N ALA A 252 10.82 9.89 6.41
CA ALA A 252 12.17 10.39 6.21
C ALA A 252 12.79 10.93 7.50
N GLU A 253 12.04 11.70 8.29
CA GLU A 253 12.51 12.19 9.58
C GLU A 253 12.91 11.03 10.50
N HIS A 254 12.04 10.03 10.65
CA HIS A 254 12.32 8.84 11.44
C HIS A 254 13.56 8.09 10.94
N LEU A 255 13.70 7.88 9.63
CA LEU A 255 14.85 7.19 9.05
C LEU A 255 16.16 7.99 9.21
N ALA A 256 16.11 9.31 9.17
CA ALA A 256 17.26 10.19 9.35
C ALA A 256 17.75 10.17 10.81
N LEU A 257 16.82 10.22 11.78
CA LEU A 257 17.15 10.10 13.21
C LEU A 257 17.78 8.74 13.53
N LEU A 258 17.17 7.64 13.06
CA LEU A 258 17.75 6.31 13.23
C LEU A 258 19.12 6.14 12.55
N ALA A 259 19.40 6.86 11.46
CA ALA A 259 20.71 6.84 10.83
C ALA A 259 21.75 7.59 11.66
N HIS A 260 21.36 8.68 12.31
CA HIS A 260 22.22 9.44 13.21
C HIS A 260 22.59 8.63 14.46
N ASP A 261 21.61 8.02 15.13
CA ASP A 261 21.85 7.23 16.35
C ASP A 261 22.86 6.11 16.10
N ARG A 262 22.70 5.38 14.99
CA ARG A 262 23.66 4.34 14.56
C ARG A 262 25.05 4.88 14.23
N SER A 263 25.17 6.14 13.85
CA SER A 263 26.46 6.78 13.56
C SER A 263 27.13 7.34 14.83
N GLY A 264 26.35 7.59 15.89
CA GLY A 264 26.84 8.07 17.18
C GLY A 264 27.48 6.97 18.05
N ASP A 265 27.03 5.73 17.90
CA ASP A 265 27.60 4.56 18.61
C ASP A 265 28.98 4.11 18.09
N ASP A 266 29.44 4.65 16.94
CA ASP A 266 30.75 4.32 16.33
C ASP A 266 31.85 5.39 16.61
N ALA A 267 31.66 6.27 17.60
CA ALA A 267 32.71 7.22 17.99
C ALA A 267 33.87 6.49 18.73
N PRO A 268 35.14 6.62 18.30
CA PRO A 268 36.26 5.98 18.99
C PRO A 268 36.42 6.55 20.40
N LEU A 269 36.30 5.70 21.41
CA LEU A 269 36.74 6.03 22.76
C LEU A 269 38.28 6.17 22.75
N GLU A 270 38.77 7.40 22.82
CA GLU A 270 40.18 7.65 23.11
C GLU A 270 40.52 7.19 24.54
N GLY A 271 41.36 6.16 24.62
CA GLY A 271 42.45 6.03 25.59
C GLY A 271 42.11 5.93 27.08
N GLY A 272 41.91 4.71 27.57
CA GLY A 272 42.03 4.36 29.00
C GLY A 272 42.40 2.89 29.16
N ALA A 273 43.66 2.63 29.51
CA ALA A 273 44.24 1.29 29.60
C ALA A 273 43.74 0.48 30.81
N GLY A 274 43.56 -0.83 30.59
CA GLY A 274 43.84 -1.88 31.56
C GLY A 274 42.64 -2.59 32.18
N GLY A 275 42.57 -3.91 31.98
CA GLY A 275 41.98 -4.82 32.97
C GLY A 275 40.94 -5.80 32.47
N ASP A 276 41.41 -7.01 32.19
CA ASP A 276 40.78 -8.31 32.38
C ASP A 276 39.62 -8.82 31.52
N VAL A 277 39.88 -10.05 31.09
CA VAL A 277 39.09 -11.02 30.34
C VAL A 277 37.93 -11.51 31.19
N ALA A 278 36.72 -11.46 30.64
CA ALA A 278 35.66 -12.39 30.98
C ALA A 278 34.85 -12.71 29.71
N GLU A 279 34.99 -13.95 29.25
CA GLU A 279 34.11 -14.58 28.27
C GLU A 279 32.65 -14.43 28.71
N HIS A 280 31.81 -13.89 27.84
CA HIS A 280 30.37 -14.13 27.86
C HIS A 280 29.93 -14.54 26.47
N VAL A 281 29.64 -15.84 26.36
CA VAL A 281 28.94 -16.49 25.25
C VAL A 281 27.54 -15.89 25.19
N GLY A 282 27.31 -15.00 24.23
CA GLY A 282 26.01 -14.43 23.90
C GLY A 282 25.38 -15.20 22.75
N ASP A 283 24.43 -16.04 23.11
CA ASP A 283 23.64 -16.94 22.26
C ASP A 283 23.09 -16.22 21.02
N GLY A 284 23.50 -16.72 19.84
CA GLY A 284 22.97 -16.29 18.56
C GLY A 284 21.50 -16.68 18.48
N THR A 285 20.62 -15.76 18.86
CA THR A 285 19.17 -15.97 18.72
C THR A 285 18.82 -15.89 17.24
N GLN A 286 18.89 -17.06 16.61
CA GLN A 286 18.26 -17.43 15.36
C GLN A 286 16.81 -16.92 15.38
N PRO A 287 16.33 -16.20 14.33
CA PRO A 287 14.93 -15.79 14.29
C PRO A 287 14.05 -17.04 14.39
N PRO A 288 12.99 -17.01 15.23
CA PRO A 288 12.21 -18.20 15.51
C PRO A 288 11.63 -18.75 14.21
N ALA A 289 11.88 -20.04 13.99
CA ALA A 289 11.29 -20.81 12.92
C ALA A 289 9.78 -20.54 12.89
N ALA A 290 9.30 -20.00 11.78
CA ALA A 290 7.88 -19.82 11.54
C ALA A 290 7.22 -21.20 11.68
N THR A 291 6.45 -21.37 12.76
CA THR A 291 5.67 -22.57 13.00
C THR A 291 4.67 -22.71 11.86
N ALA A 292 4.84 -23.79 11.11
CA ALA A 292 4.05 -24.17 9.97
C ALA A 292 2.55 -24.15 10.27
N THR A 293 1.82 -23.36 9.50
CA THR A 293 0.46 -23.73 9.10
C THR A 293 0.59 -24.59 7.85
N ASP A 294 0.28 -25.87 8.05
CA ASP A 294 0.09 -26.96 7.10
C ASP A 294 -0.07 -26.56 5.61
N HIS A 295 0.80 -27.14 4.76
CA HIS A 295 0.62 -27.40 3.32
C HIS A 295 0.82 -26.28 2.27
N ARG A 296 1.39 -25.11 2.60
CA ARG A 296 1.72 -24.10 1.56
C ARG A 296 3.21 -23.77 1.50
N ILE A 297 3.88 -24.21 0.43
CA ILE A 297 5.23 -23.75 0.08
C ILE A 297 5.10 -22.29 -0.40
N ASP A 298 5.71 -21.37 0.35
CA ASP A 298 5.81 -19.97 -0.06
C ASP A 298 6.94 -19.75 -1.08
N LEU A 299 6.99 -18.57 -1.70
CA LEU A 299 7.97 -18.28 -2.74
C LEU A 299 9.41 -18.35 -2.20
N ARG A 300 9.64 -18.00 -0.94
CA ARG A 300 10.98 -18.09 -0.31
C ARG A 300 11.43 -19.53 -0.17
N THR A 301 10.53 -20.42 0.24
CA THR A 301 10.78 -21.86 0.34
C THR A 301 11.06 -22.46 -1.04
N LEU A 302 10.30 -22.05 -2.07
CA LEU A 302 10.57 -22.45 -3.45
C LEU A 302 11.96 -21.97 -3.89
N VAL A 303 12.30 -20.70 -3.65
CA VAL A 303 13.61 -20.12 -4.00
C VAL A 303 14.76 -20.85 -3.31
N ALA A 304 14.61 -21.22 -2.04
CA ALA A 304 15.61 -21.97 -1.29
C ALA A 304 15.87 -23.37 -1.86
N ALA A 305 14.88 -23.98 -2.51
CA ALA A 305 15.01 -25.26 -3.20
C ALA A 305 15.61 -25.13 -4.61
N LEU A 306 15.67 -23.91 -5.17
CA LEU A 306 16.31 -23.67 -6.46
C LEU A 306 17.84 -23.65 -6.33
N PRO A 307 18.57 -24.03 -7.38
CA PRO A 307 20.03 -24.05 -7.34
C PRO A 307 20.61 -22.64 -7.12
N PRO A 308 21.56 -22.43 -6.20
CA PRO A 308 22.15 -21.10 -5.97
C PRO A 308 22.78 -20.48 -7.22
N LYS A 309 23.36 -21.31 -8.09
CA LYS A 309 23.93 -20.88 -9.38
C LYS A 309 22.89 -20.27 -10.33
N ALA A 310 21.60 -20.58 -10.19
CA ALA A 310 20.56 -19.99 -11.01
C ALA A 310 20.40 -18.47 -10.76
N PHE A 311 20.85 -17.98 -9.59
CA PHE A 311 20.80 -16.57 -9.21
C PHE A 311 22.10 -15.80 -9.49
N SER A 312 23.12 -16.44 -10.07
CA SER A 312 24.45 -15.82 -10.23
C SER A 312 24.48 -14.57 -11.12
N ALA A 313 23.46 -14.38 -11.97
CA ALA A 313 23.29 -13.20 -12.81
C ALA A 313 22.43 -12.10 -12.15
N GLY A 314 22.26 -12.14 -10.83
CA GLY A 314 21.44 -11.19 -10.08
C GLY A 314 19.96 -11.54 -9.99
N GLY A 315 19.55 -12.72 -10.47
CA GLY A 315 18.17 -13.23 -10.39
C GLY A 315 17.81 -14.19 -11.51
N ILE A 316 16.63 -14.81 -11.42
CA ILE A 316 16.06 -15.71 -12.44
C ILE A 316 15.00 -14.95 -13.22
N ALA A 317 15.06 -15.00 -14.55
CA ALA A 317 14.03 -14.39 -15.39
C ALA A 317 12.70 -15.14 -15.25
N LEU A 318 11.64 -14.40 -14.92
CA LEU A 318 10.26 -14.86 -15.00
C LEU A 318 9.64 -14.38 -16.31
N THR A 319 8.88 -15.26 -16.95
CA THR A 319 8.12 -14.95 -18.15
C THR A 319 6.67 -15.36 -17.98
N GLY A 320 5.76 -14.58 -18.55
CA GLY A 320 4.34 -14.89 -18.60
C GLY A 320 3.72 -14.28 -19.85
N ARG A 321 2.51 -14.69 -20.21
CA ARG A 321 1.78 -14.11 -21.35
C ARG A 321 0.40 -13.66 -20.90
N GLY A 322 0.21 -12.34 -20.82
CA GLY A 322 -1.08 -11.73 -20.52
C GLY A 322 -1.81 -11.30 -21.79
N LYS A 323 -3.01 -10.74 -21.61
CA LYS A 323 -3.83 -10.18 -22.70
C LYS A 323 -3.11 -9.07 -23.50
N ARG A 324 -2.18 -8.36 -22.86
CA ARG A 324 -1.39 -7.26 -23.45
C ARG A 324 -0.07 -7.71 -24.07
N GLY A 325 0.20 -9.02 -24.09
CA GLY A 325 1.43 -9.60 -24.65
C GLY A 325 2.35 -10.20 -23.58
N PRO A 326 3.64 -10.40 -23.92
CA PRO A 326 4.59 -11.03 -23.01
C PRO A 326 4.90 -10.12 -21.82
N ALA A 327 4.87 -10.70 -20.63
CA ALA A 327 5.29 -10.09 -19.38
C ALA A 327 6.65 -10.64 -18.95
N ARG A 328 7.46 -9.79 -18.33
CA ARG A 328 8.77 -10.15 -17.79
C ARG A 328 8.92 -9.61 -16.38
N ALA A 329 9.56 -10.40 -15.54
CA ALA A 329 9.99 -10.00 -14.20
C ALA A 329 11.29 -10.75 -13.85
N THR A 330 11.92 -10.40 -12.74
CA THR A 330 13.11 -11.09 -12.23
C THR A 330 12.87 -11.55 -10.81
N LEU A 331 12.97 -12.86 -10.56
CA LEU A 331 12.93 -13.45 -9.24
C LEU A 331 14.32 -13.36 -8.59
N LEU A 332 14.41 -12.70 -7.44
CA LEU A 332 15.62 -12.55 -6.66
C LEU A 332 15.77 -13.68 -5.64
N ALA A 333 17.00 -13.85 -5.13
CA ALA A 333 17.35 -14.92 -4.19
C ALA A 333 16.68 -14.77 -2.80
N ASP A 334 16.16 -13.59 -2.48
CA ASP A 334 15.42 -13.31 -1.24
C ASP A 334 13.90 -13.57 -1.38
N GLY A 335 13.46 -14.05 -2.55
CA GLY A 335 12.05 -14.25 -2.89
C GLY A 335 11.33 -13.00 -3.39
N THR A 336 12.03 -11.88 -3.59
CA THR A 336 11.44 -10.67 -4.17
C THR A 336 11.29 -10.83 -5.68
N ILE A 337 10.17 -10.38 -6.26
CA ILE A 337 9.97 -10.31 -7.71
C ILE A 337 10.10 -8.87 -8.17
N MET A 338 11.08 -8.60 -9.02
CA MET A 338 11.27 -7.31 -9.68
C MET A 338 10.42 -7.22 -10.94
N CYS A 339 9.37 -6.41 -10.93
CA CYS A 339 8.52 -6.13 -12.09
C CYS A 339 8.45 -4.61 -12.32
N PHE A 340 8.71 -4.15 -13.55
CA PHE A 340 8.80 -2.72 -13.88
C PHE A 340 9.68 -1.91 -12.91
N GLN A 341 10.88 -2.43 -12.60
CA GLN A 341 11.82 -1.84 -11.63
C GLN A 341 11.27 -1.72 -10.21
N ARG A 342 10.32 -2.59 -9.83
CA ARG A 342 9.74 -2.59 -8.50
C ARG A 342 9.81 -3.93 -7.81
N PRO A 343 10.20 -3.95 -6.53
CA PRO A 343 10.09 -5.13 -5.71
C PRO A 343 8.62 -5.40 -5.39
N LEU A 344 8.17 -6.62 -5.64
CA LEU A 344 6.86 -7.13 -5.26
C LEU A 344 7.05 -8.41 -4.46
N ALA A 345 6.26 -8.53 -3.40
CA ALA A 345 6.47 -9.57 -2.41
C ALA A 345 5.87 -10.92 -2.78
N THR A 346 4.88 -10.94 -3.69
CA THR A 346 4.19 -12.17 -4.07
C THR A 346 4.11 -12.36 -5.59
N PRO A 347 4.13 -13.62 -6.07
CA PRO A 347 3.87 -13.93 -7.48
C PRO A 347 2.61 -13.26 -8.01
N THR A 348 1.53 -13.32 -7.24
CA THR A 348 0.22 -12.82 -7.66
C THR A 348 0.22 -11.30 -7.83
N SER A 349 0.77 -10.55 -6.89
CA SER A 349 0.90 -9.10 -7.03
C SER A 349 1.80 -8.70 -8.20
N ALA A 350 2.86 -9.47 -8.46
CA ALA A 350 3.70 -9.28 -9.64
C ALA A 350 2.97 -9.53 -10.96
N ALA A 351 2.18 -10.60 -11.06
CA ALA A 351 1.40 -10.91 -12.26
C ALA A 351 0.33 -9.84 -12.53
N ARG A 352 -0.37 -9.38 -11.48
CA ARG A 352 -1.37 -8.30 -11.57
C ARG A 352 -0.75 -6.98 -11.99
N MET A 353 0.43 -6.65 -11.48
CA MET A 353 1.21 -5.49 -11.92
C MET A 353 1.54 -5.59 -13.42
N ALA A 354 2.05 -6.73 -13.86
CA ALA A 354 2.51 -6.92 -15.23
C ALA A 354 1.38 -6.93 -16.27
N THR A 355 0.20 -7.45 -15.89
CA THR A 355 -0.92 -7.66 -16.83
C THR A 355 -1.99 -6.59 -16.73
N GLY A 356 -2.14 -5.96 -15.56
CA GLY A 356 -3.30 -5.14 -15.20
C GLY A 356 -4.60 -5.95 -15.06
N ASP A 357 -4.52 -7.28 -15.00
CA ASP A 357 -5.66 -8.18 -14.78
C ASP A 357 -5.77 -8.48 -13.29
N ASP A 358 -6.87 -8.09 -12.65
CA ASP A 358 -7.07 -8.27 -11.21
C ASP A 358 -7.37 -9.73 -10.82
N GLN A 359 -7.63 -10.61 -11.80
CA GLN A 359 -7.98 -12.02 -11.58
C GLN A 359 -6.84 -12.99 -11.84
N VAL A 360 -5.68 -12.50 -12.31
CA VAL A 360 -4.54 -13.38 -12.58
C VAL A 360 -3.97 -13.96 -11.28
N ASP A 361 -3.68 -15.25 -11.28
CA ASP A 361 -2.90 -15.95 -10.25
C ASP A 361 -1.44 -16.01 -10.68
N GLY A 362 -0.54 -15.54 -9.82
CA GLY A 362 0.88 -15.45 -10.13
C GLY A 362 1.59 -16.80 -10.20
N TRP A 363 1.10 -17.82 -9.49
CA TRP A 363 1.75 -19.13 -9.47
C TRP A 363 1.61 -19.86 -10.79
N THR A 364 0.44 -19.76 -11.40
CA THR A 364 0.16 -20.33 -12.72
C THR A 364 0.60 -19.42 -13.88
N PHE A 365 0.70 -18.11 -13.63
CA PHE A 365 1.10 -17.14 -14.66
C PHE A 365 2.61 -17.11 -14.93
N TRP A 366 3.42 -17.13 -13.89
CA TRP A 366 4.87 -16.99 -14.03
C TRP A 366 5.54 -18.33 -14.29
N SER A 367 6.36 -18.38 -15.34
CA SER A 367 7.25 -19.48 -15.64
C SER A 367 8.71 -19.05 -15.54
N LEU A 368 9.55 -19.98 -15.12
CA LEU A 368 11.00 -19.83 -15.11
C LEU A 368 11.67 -21.03 -15.76
N THR A 369 12.86 -20.81 -16.33
CA THR A 369 13.65 -21.87 -16.95
C THR A 369 14.83 -22.21 -16.05
N VAL A 370 14.83 -23.42 -15.50
CA VAL A 370 15.95 -23.96 -14.70
C VAL A 370 16.44 -25.23 -15.38
N TYR A 371 17.75 -25.30 -15.62
CA TYR A 371 18.41 -26.42 -16.33
C TYR A 371 17.83 -26.75 -17.71
N GLY A 372 17.32 -25.75 -18.43
CA GLY A 372 16.76 -25.94 -19.78
C GLY A 372 15.30 -26.39 -19.80
N THR A 373 14.69 -26.64 -18.64
CA THR A 373 13.26 -26.96 -18.54
C THR A 373 12.50 -25.72 -18.05
N THR A 374 11.45 -25.35 -18.77
CA THR A 374 10.55 -24.27 -18.38
C THR A 374 9.36 -24.84 -17.63
N GLN A 375 9.11 -24.32 -16.44
CA GLN A 375 8.02 -24.75 -15.56
C GLN A 375 7.35 -23.53 -14.95
N THR A 376 6.05 -23.63 -14.64
CA THR A 376 5.38 -22.59 -13.84
C THR A 376 5.86 -22.63 -12.40
N LEU A 377 5.66 -21.52 -11.67
CA LEU A 377 5.89 -21.52 -10.22
C LEU A 377 5.00 -22.55 -9.52
N SER A 378 3.76 -22.76 -10.01
CA SER A 378 2.86 -23.79 -9.49
C SER A 378 3.44 -25.19 -9.69
N ASP A 379 3.92 -25.53 -10.89
CA ASP A 379 4.50 -26.85 -11.16
C ASP A 379 5.70 -27.14 -10.24
N LEU A 380 6.56 -26.13 -10.04
CA LEU A 380 7.72 -26.24 -9.15
C LEU A 380 7.31 -26.41 -7.69
N ARG A 381 6.29 -25.68 -7.24
CA ARG A 381 5.72 -25.80 -5.89
C ARG A 381 5.17 -27.21 -5.67
N ASP A 382 4.40 -27.71 -6.62
CA ASP A 382 3.72 -28.99 -6.50
C ASP A 382 4.74 -30.15 -6.56
N PHE A 383 5.83 -30.00 -7.35
CA PHE A 383 6.97 -30.93 -7.34
C PHE A 383 7.65 -31.01 -5.96
N LEU A 384 7.88 -29.87 -5.30
CA LEU A 384 8.49 -29.85 -3.97
C LEU A 384 7.59 -30.46 -2.89
N LEU A 385 6.26 -30.29 -3.01
CA LEU A 385 5.30 -30.96 -2.12
C LEU A 385 5.32 -32.47 -2.32
N ALA A 386 5.40 -32.94 -3.56
CA ALA A 386 5.44 -34.38 -3.89
C ALA A 386 6.76 -35.06 -3.47
N GLY A 387 7.88 -34.34 -3.45
CA GLY A 387 9.19 -34.86 -3.03
C GLY A 387 9.41 -34.93 -1.51
N ASN A 388 8.56 -34.27 -0.72
CA ASN A 388 8.61 -34.26 0.75
C ASN A 388 7.54 -35.16 1.40
N GLY A 389 6.83 -35.97 0.61
CA GLY A 389 5.75 -36.87 1.05
C GLY A 389 6.17 -38.31 1.28
#